data_AF-A0A1B6IM31-F1
#
_entry.id   AF-A0A1B6IM31-F1
#
_cell.length_a   1.000
_cell.length_b   1.000
_cell.length_c   1.000
_cell.angle_alpha   90.00
_cell.angle_beta   90.00
_cell.angle_gamma   90.00
#
_symmetry.space_group_name_H-M   'P 1'
#
loop_
_entity.id
_entity.type
_entity.pdbx_description
1 polymer ?
#
loop_
_entity_poly.entity_id
_entity_poly.type
_entity_poly.pdbx_seq_one_letter_code
_entity_poly.pdbx_strand_id
1 'polypeptide(L)'
;TEESILERQTILSKSLATRVVYIIKTILLPQLHRTITARTQSDAMHKVNRKLAGPDRDEEDILRIPIALAVVKLLQRLPEEVLQQNICGILMKLCTFLKSRLDSVRRVTRETLQKVIVSLGSSYLRQMIQEMTVILTHGFHVHVLVYSIHSVLVAAKPLLKMGDLDPCVSLVVDACRTDLFGKTSEEKEVKQIAGNLMEARANRSYDMYHILAEFITQKSLINLIVPLKEELGHTMSHKAINKGRECLRHIVLGLVDNKFVTTEALLIFAYGTASESIPALFADLKK
;
A
#
# COMPACT_ATOMS: atom_id res chain seq x y z
N THR A 1 -24.59 -24.22 -26.97
CA THR A 1 -24.98 -24.84 -25.69
C THR A 1 -24.16 -24.18 -24.61
N GLU A 2 -24.74 -23.19 -23.93
CA GLU A 2 -24.37 -22.75 -22.58
C GLU A 2 -25.38 -21.67 -22.19
N GLU A 3 -26.52 -22.14 -21.69
CA GLU A 3 -27.59 -21.31 -21.15
C GLU A 3 -27.09 -20.63 -19.87
N SER A 4 -27.16 -19.29 -19.88
CA SER A 4 -27.56 -18.42 -18.77
C SER A 4 -27.82 -19.15 -17.44
N ILE A 5 -26.83 -19.13 -16.54
CA ILE A 5 -27.07 -19.38 -15.12
C ILE A 5 -27.93 -18.22 -14.62
N LEU A 6 -29.24 -18.41 -14.70
CA LEU A 6 -30.24 -17.52 -14.14
C LEU A 6 -29.94 -17.33 -12.64
N GLU A 7 -29.49 -16.15 -12.24
CA GLU A 7 -29.36 -15.77 -10.83
C GLU A 7 -30.75 -15.86 -10.19
N ARG A 8 -31.10 -17.04 -9.65
CA ARG A 8 -32.29 -17.21 -8.82
C ARG A 8 -32.09 -16.41 -7.54
N GLN A 9 -32.59 -15.18 -7.52
CA GLN A 9 -32.71 -14.41 -6.28
C GLN A 9 -33.79 -15.05 -5.41
N THR A 10 -33.37 -15.90 -4.47
CA THR A 10 -34.25 -16.37 -3.41
C THR A 10 -34.53 -15.22 -2.46
N ILE A 11 -35.77 -14.71 -2.48
CA ILE A 11 -36.21 -13.67 -1.55
C ILE A 11 -36.45 -14.34 -0.19
N LEU A 12 -35.52 -14.14 0.75
CA LEU A 12 -35.67 -14.62 2.13
C LEU A 12 -36.65 -13.73 2.90
N SER A 13 -37.42 -14.34 3.82
CA SER A 13 -38.18 -13.57 4.81
C SER A 13 -37.23 -12.81 5.75
N LYS A 14 -37.67 -11.66 6.29
CA LYS A 14 -36.85 -10.78 7.14
C LYS A 14 -36.22 -11.54 8.32
N SER A 15 -36.98 -12.43 8.97
CA SER A 15 -36.50 -13.25 10.09
C SER A 15 -35.44 -14.28 9.67
N LEU A 16 -35.61 -14.91 8.50
CA LEU A 16 -34.65 -15.88 7.97
C LEU A 16 -33.36 -15.19 7.52
N ALA A 17 -33.46 -14.02 6.88
CA ALA A 17 -32.31 -13.19 6.51
C ALA A 17 -31.50 -12.76 7.74
N THR A 18 -32.17 -12.27 8.80
CA THR A 18 -31.49 -11.91 10.06
C THR A 18 -30.78 -13.12 10.69
N ARG A 19 -31.40 -14.31 10.66
CA ARG A 19 -30.79 -15.55 11.16
C ARG A 19 -29.57 -15.96 10.35
N VAL A 20 -29.62 -15.87 9.02
CA VAL A 20 -28.47 -16.16 8.14
C VAL A 20 -27.32 -15.20 8.42
N VAL A 21 -27.58 -13.90 8.50
CA VAL A 21 -26.55 -12.89 8.83
C VAL A 21 -25.96 -13.16 10.22
N TYR A 22 -26.78 -13.52 11.20
CA TYR A 22 -26.32 -13.89 12.54
C TYR A 22 -25.39 -15.11 12.52
N ILE A 23 -25.74 -16.17 11.79
CA ILE A 23 -24.90 -17.37 11.65
C ILE A 23 -23.57 -17.05 10.96
N ILE A 24 -23.61 -16.25 9.88
CA ILE A 24 -22.39 -15.81 9.19
C ILE A 24 -21.49 -15.04 10.16
N LYS A 25 -22.07 -14.11 10.92
CA LYS A 25 -21.32 -13.27 11.87
C LYS A 25 -20.74 -14.06 13.04
N THR A 26 -21.49 -15.01 13.60
CA THR A 26 -21.12 -15.70 14.86
C THR A 26 -20.34 -16.99 14.66
N ILE A 27 -20.53 -17.68 13.52
CA ILE A 27 -19.91 -18.98 13.26
C ILE A 27 -18.92 -18.88 12.11
N LEU A 28 -19.38 -18.44 10.93
CA LEU A 28 -18.58 -18.52 9.71
C LEU A 28 -17.40 -17.53 9.71
N LEU A 29 -17.62 -16.26 10.05
CA LEU A 29 -16.56 -15.25 10.10
C LEU A 29 -15.45 -15.62 11.11
N PRO A 30 -15.75 -16.04 12.36
CA PRO A 30 -14.72 -16.50 13.27
C PRO A 30 -13.97 -17.74 12.77
N GLN A 31 -14.64 -18.69 12.12
CA GLN A 31 -13.99 -19.86 11.54
C GLN A 31 -13.07 -19.48 10.37
N LEU A 32 -13.53 -18.62 9.45
CA LEU A 32 -12.73 -18.12 8.34
C LEU A 32 -11.55 -17.29 8.82
N HIS A 33 -11.76 -16.41 9.81
CA HIS A 33 -10.68 -15.71 10.46
C HIS A 33 -9.69 -16.67 11.10
N ARG A 34 -10.15 -17.71 11.80
CA ARG A 34 -9.27 -18.75 12.33
C ARG A 34 -8.49 -19.42 11.21
N THR A 35 -9.11 -19.84 10.10
CA THR A 35 -8.39 -20.48 8.98
C THR A 35 -7.31 -19.58 8.38
N ILE A 36 -7.58 -18.27 8.23
CA ILE A 36 -6.58 -17.30 7.78
C ILE A 36 -5.48 -17.09 8.82
N THR A 37 -5.82 -17.16 10.12
CA THR A 37 -4.90 -16.88 11.24
C THR A 37 -4.22 -18.13 11.80
N ALA A 38 -4.64 -19.33 11.37
CA ALA A 38 -4.42 -20.59 12.09
C ALA A 38 -2.94 -20.95 12.24
N ARG A 39 -2.00 -20.24 11.60
CA ARG A 39 -0.59 -20.26 12.01
C ARG A 39 0.31 -19.16 11.40
N THR A 40 0.08 -17.89 11.70
CA THR A 40 1.19 -16.91 11.77
C THR A 40 1.99 -17.08 13.09
N GLN A 41 2.34 -18.32 13.47
CA GLN A 41 3.13 -18.65 14.67
C GLN A 41 4.65 -18.53 14.45
N SER A 42 5.09 -17.76 13.44
CA SER A 42 6.52 -17.45 13.25
C SER A 42 7.10 -16.69 14.46
N ASP A 43 6.25 -15.95 15.16
CA ASP A 43 6.65 -15.05 16.24
C ASP A 43 6.57 -15.70 17.64
N ALA A 44 5.79 -16.78 17.80
CA ALA A 44 5.55 -17.43 19.09
C ALA A 44 6.52 -18.58 19.43
N MET A 45 7.40 -18.99 18.50
CA MET A 45 8.29 -20.13 18.72
C MET A 45 9.75 -19.68 18.97
N HIS A 46 10.30 -20.10 20.12
CA HIS A 46 11.71 -19.92 20.48
C HIS A 46 12.66 -20.38 19.35
N LYS A 47 13.84 -19.74 19.26
CA LYS A 47 14.89 -19.89 18.23
C LYS A 47 15.21 -21.33 17.78
N VAL A 48 14.91 -22.35 18.59
CA VAL A 48 15.23 -23.75 18.36
C VAL A 48 14.28 -24.44 17.36
N ASN A 49 12.97 -24.14 17.36
CA ASN A 49 12.01 -24.77 16.45
C ASN A 49 11.92 -24.11 15.06
N ARG A 50 12.53 -22.93 14.90
CA ARG A 50 12.60 -22.21 13.61
C ARG A 50 13.42 -22.96 12.55
N LYS A 51 14.35 -23.84 12.96
CA LYS A 51 15.15 -24.67 12.05
C LYS A 51 14.45 -25.97 11.61
N LEU A 52 13.42 -26.41 12.33
CA LEU A 52 12.69 -27.66 12.03
C LEU A 52 11.39 -27.44 11.24
N ALA A 53 10.82 -26.22 11.28
CA ALA A 53 9.70 -25.84 10.43
C ALA A 53 10.21 -25.44 9.04
N GLY A 54 10.37 -26.43 8.16
CA GLY A 54 10.86 -26.28 6.79
C GLY A 54 9.93 -25.51 5.84
N PRO A 55 10.24 -25.51 4.53
CA PRO A 55 9.51 -24.81 3.46
C PRO A 55 8.02 -25.21 3.34
N ASP A 56 7.62 -26.38 3.84
CA ASP A 56 6.24 -26.91 3.76
C ASP A 56 5.19 -25.99 4.42
N ARG A 57 5.57 -25.21 5.45
CA ARG A 57 4.62 -24.30 6.12
C ARG A 57 4.34 -23.02 5.34
N ASP A 58 5.34 -22.49 4.65
CA ASP A 58 5.15 -21.30 3.82
C ASP A 58 4.32 -21.64 2.56
N GLU A 59 4.34 -22.89 2.09
CA GLU A 59 3.45 -23.39 1.03
C GLU A 59 1.98 -23.47 1.48
N GLU A 60 1.71 -23.88 2.72
CA GLU A 60 0.35 -23.81 3.29
C GLU A 60 -0.19 -22.37 3.33
N ASP A 61 0.68 -21.40 3.58
CA ASP A 61 0.30 -19.99 3.61
C ASP A 61 -0.10 -19.47 2.22
N ILE A 62 0.53 -19.96 1.15
CA ILE A 62 0.12 -19.67 -0.24
C ILE A 62 -1.33 -20.04 -0.48
N LEU A 63 -1.79 -21.18 0.05
CA LEU A 63 -3.17 -21.65 -0.09
C LEU A 63 -4.15 -20.84 0.76
N ARG A 64 -3.71 -20.26 1.88
CA ARG A 64 -4.55 -19.46 2.80
C ARG A 64 -4.79 -18.04 2.32
N ILE A 65 -3.82 -17.43 1.64
CA ILE A 65 -3.91 -16.04 1.19
C ILE A 65 -5.17 -15.77 0.34
N PRO A 66 -5.52 -16.59 -0.68
CA PRO A 66 -6.73 -16.38 -1.47
C PRO A 66 -8.04 -16.46 -0.68
N ILE A 67 -8.04 -17.17 0.46
CA ILE A 67 -9.22 -17.24 1.34
C ILE A 67 -9.56 -15.85 1.85
N ALA A 68 -8.58 -14.99 2.14
CA ALA A 68 -8.82 -13.63 2.57
C ALA A 68 -9.63 -12.82 1.54
N LEU A 69 -9.36 -12.99 0.24
CA LEU A 69 -10.16 -12.36 -0.81
C LEU A 69 -11.61 -12.87 -0.81
N ALA A 70 -11.82 -14.17 -0.60
CA ALA A 70 -13.15 -14.74 -0.47
C ALA A 70 -13.91 -14.16 0.75
N VAL A 71 -13.23 -13.99 1.89
CA VAL A 71 -13.82 -13.34 3.07
C VAL A 71 -14.17 -11.88 2.78
N VAL A 72 -13.30 -11.13 2.11
CA VAL A 72 -13.61 -9.73 1.72
C VAL A 72 -14.86 -9.69 0.84
N LYS A 73 -14.94 -10.55 -0.18
CA LYS A 73 -16.13 -10.64 -1.05
C LYS A 73 -17.39 -11.03 -0.29
N LEU A 74 -17.29 -11.89 0.72
CA LEU A 74 -18.40 -12.23 1.60
C LEU A 74 -18.83 -11.00 2.44
N LEU A 75 -17.88 -10.29 3.04
CA LEU A 75 -18.15 -9.10 3.84
C LEU A 75 -18.82 -7.99 3.02
N GLN A 76 -18.49 -7.85 1.73
CA GLN A 76 -19.16 -6.92 0.82
C GLN A 76 -20.65 -7.23 0.58
N ARG A 77 -21.11 -8.43 0.92
CA ARG A 77 -22.53 -8.84 0.84
C ARG A 77 -23.26 -8.73 2.18
N LEU A 78 -22.56 -8.31 3.24
CA LEU A 78 -23.10 -8.11 4.57
C LEU A 78 -23.36 -6.61 4.83
N PRO A 79 -24.08 -6.26 5.91
CA PRO A 79 -24.26 -4.86 6.31
C PRO A 79 -22.92 -4.15 6.51
N GLU A 80 -22.88 -2.86 6.16
CA GLU A 80 -21.66 -2.07 6.13
C GLU A 80 -20.94 -2.04 7.50
N GLU A 81 -21.69 -2.04 8.60
CA GLU A 81 -21.11 -2.05 9.94
C GLU A 81 -20.28 -3.31 10.19
N VAL A 82 -20.71 -4.46 9.66
CA VAL A 82 -19.98 -5.73 9.79
C VAL A 82 -18.72 -5.72 8.92
N LEU A 83 -18.81 -5.16 7.71
CA LEU A 83 -17.65 -4.99 6.84
C LEU A 83 -16.58 -4.12 7.52
N GLN A 84 -16.96 -2.94 7.99
CA GLN A 84 -16.02 -1.99 8.63
C GLN A 84 -15.36 -2.56 9.89
N GLN A 85 -16.10 -3.34 10.70
CA GLN A 85 -15.56 -3.97 11.91
C GLN A 85 -14.53 -5.06 11.63
N ASN A 86 -14.64 -5.78 10.50
CA ASN A 86 -13.80 -6.94 10.22
C ASN A 86 -12.68 -6.67 9.21
N ILE A 87 -12.81 -5.62 8.39
CA ILE A 87 -11.89 -5.37 7.28
C ILE A 87 -10.46 -5.09 7.75
N CYS A 88 -10.29 -4.30 8.82
CA CYS A 88 -8.98 -4.00 9.40
C CYS A 88 -8.22 -5.28 9.76
N GLY A 89 -8.91 -6.22 10.40
CA GLY A 89 -8.32 -7.49 10.82
C GLY A 89 -7.89 -8.38 9.65
N ILE A 90 -8.54 -8.29 8.50
CA ILE A 90 -8.14 -9.04 7.29
C ILE A 90 -6.94 -8.36 6.63
N LEU A 91 -6.97 -7.03 6.48
CA LEU A 91 -5.88 -6.27 5.89
C LEU A 91 -4.58 -6.45 6.68
N MET A 92 -4.66 -6.37 8.02
CA MET A 92 -3.52 -6.59 8.91
C MET A 92 -2.92 -7.99 8.71
N LYS A 93 -3.76 -9.02 8.55
CA LYS A 93 -3.30 -10.41 8.29
C LYS A 93 -2.64 -10.54 6.92
N LEU A 94 -3.24 -9.98 5.87
CA LEU A 94 -2.64 -9.95 4.53
C LEU A 94 -1.29 -9.25 4.54
N CYS A 95 -1.19 -8.10 5.21
CA CYS A 95 0.08 -7.38 5.35
C CYS A 95 1.12 -8.18 6.16
N THR A 96 0.69 -9.05 7.07
CA THR A 96 1.59 -9.93 7.83
C THR A 96 2.23 -11.00 6.94
N PHE A 97 1.52 -11.55 5.95
CA PHE A 97 2.11 -12.49 4.97
C PHE A 97 3.22 -11.86 4.12
N LEU A 98 3.23 -10.52 3.95
CA LEU A 98 4.33 -9.82 3.27
C LEU A 98 5.66 -9.92 4.03
N LYS A 99 5.67 -10.25 5.33
CA LYS A 99 6.89 -10.51 6.11
C LYS A 99 7.58 -11.83 5.74
N SER A 100 6.93 -12.71 4.96
CA SER A 100 7.51 -14.00 4.60
C SER A 100 8.81 -13.82 3.81
N ARG A 101 9.77 -14.73 4.05
CA ARG A 101 11.03 -14.78 3.32
C ARG A 101 10.87 -15.37 1.92
N LEU A 102 9.83 -16.16 1.67
CA LEU A 102 9.57 -16.71 0.34
C LEU A 102 8.97 -15.64 -0.58
N ASP A 103 9.58 -15.46 -1.75
CA ASP A 103 9.06 -14.57 -2.79
C ASP A 103 7.67 -15.01 -3.28
N SER A 104 7.43 -16.32 -3.41
CA SER A 104 6.13 -16.87 -3.81
C SER A 104 4.99 -16.42 -2.91
N VAL A 105 5.18 -16.49 -1.59
CA VAL A 105 4.20 -16.02 -0.59
C VAL A 105 3.96 -14.52 -0.76
N ARG A 106 5.03 -13.71 -0.85
CA ARG A 106 4.91 -12.26 -1.02
C ARG A 106 4.20 -11.89 -2.33
N ARG A 107 4.49 -12.60 -3.42
CA ARG A 107 3.86 -12.39 -4.73
C ARG A 107 2.36 -12.66 -4.68
N VAL A 108 1.95 -13.83 -4.19
CA VAL A 108 0.52 -14.19 -4.06
C VAL A 108 -0.21 -13.25 -3.11
N THR A 109 0.46 -12.80 -2.04
CA THR A 109 -0.08 -11.78 -1.13
C THR A 109 -0.33 -10.45 -1.85
N ARG A 110 0.64 -9.96 -2.64
CA ARG A 110 0.49 -8.72 -3.42
C ARG A 110 -0.64 -8.82 -4.44
N GLU A 111 -0.72 -9.91 -5.20
CA GLU A 111 -1.80 -10.15 -6.16
C GLU A 111 -3.18 -10.18 -5.47
N THR A 112 -3.23 -10.74 -4.26
CA THR A 112 -4.46 -10.79 -3.47
C THR A 112 -4.82 -9.40 -2.94
N LEU A 113 -3.86 -8.62 -2.44
CA LEU A 113 -4.06 -7.22 -2.03
C LEU A 113 -4.55 -6.34 -3.19
N GLN A 114 -4.00 -6.51 -4.39
CA GLN A 114 -4.47 -5.85 -5.60
C GLN A 114 -5.94 -6.18 -5.88
N LYS A 115 -6.31 -7.47 -5.84
CA LYS A 115 -7.71 -7.89 -6.03
C LYS A 115 -8.63 -7.36 -4.92
N VAL A 116 -8.15 -7.30 -3.68
CA VAL A 116 -8.90 -6.76 -2.54
C VAL A 116 -9.15 -5.26 -2.72
N ILE A 117 -8.14 -4.45 -3.05
CA ILE A 117 -8.35 -3.00 -3.25
C ILE A 117 -9.26 -2.72 -4.44
N VAL A 118 -9.13 -3.52 -5.51
CA VAL A 118 -10.00 -3.38 -6.69
C VAL A 118 -11.45 -3.74 -6.35
N SER A 119 -11.66 -4.72 -5.47
CA SER A 119 -13.00 -5.11 -5.01
C SER A 119 -13.61 -4.06 -4.10
N LEU A 120 -12.84 -3.55 -3.13
CA LEU A 120 -13.31 -2.63 -2.09
C LEU A 120 -13.45 -1.17 -2.56
N GLY A 121 -12.57 -0.72 -3.45
CA GLY A 121 -12.47 0.67 -3.91
C GLY A 121 -11.42 1.50 -3.17
N SER A 122 -11.24 2.74 -3.63
CA SER A 122 -10.19 3.66 -3.19
C SER A 122 -10.33 4.14 -1.74
N SER A 123 -11.52 4.09 -1.15
CA SER A 123 -11.77 4.50 0.24
C SER A 123 -10.95 3.73 1.28
N TYR A 124 -10.60 2.47 0.98
CA TYR A 124 -9.81 1.62 1.87
C TYR A 124 -8.30 1.70 1.61
N LEU A 125 -7.87 2.45 0.60
CA LEU A 125 -6.46 2.53 0.20
C LEU A 125 -5.58 3.09 1.33
N ARG A 126 -6.03 4.19 1.97
CA ARG A 126 -5.33 4.81 3.10
C ARG A 126 -5.10 3.81 4.22
N GLN A 127 -6.16 3.10 4.59
CA GLN A 127 -6.09 2.12 5.67
C GLN A 127 -5.15 0.97 5.31
N MET A 128 -5.22 0.44 4.09
CA MET A 128 -4.33 -0.61 3.63
C MET A 128 -2.85 -0.18 3.66
N ILE A 129 -2.53 1.02 3.17
CA ILE A 129 -1.16 1.56 3.19
C ILE A 129 -0.70 1.78 4.64
N GLN A 130 -1.57 2.32 5.50
CA GLN A 130 -1.27 2.52 6.91
C GLN A 130 -0.91 1.20 7.60
N GLU A 131 -1.69 0.14 7.42
CA GLU A 131 -1.37 -1.19 7.96
C GLU A 131 -0.01 -1.72 7.45
N MET A 132 0.28 -1.57 6.15
CA MET A 132 1.58 -1.96 5.60
C MET A 132 2.75 -1.22 6.26
N THR A 133 2.62 0.10 6.43
CA THR A 133 3.67 0.95 7.05
C THR A 133 3.94 0.59 8.51
N VAL A 134 2.91 0.19 9.25
CA VAL A 134 3.04 -0.23 10.67
C VAL A 134 3.68 -1.62 10.78
N ILE A 135 3.45 -2.49 9.80
CA ILE A 135 3.89 -3.90 9.85
C ILE A 135 5.31 -4.08 9.30
N LEU A 136 5.68 -3.35 8.24
CA LEU A 136 6.90 -3.56 7.46
C LEU A 136 7.96 -2.48 7.75
N THR A 137 8.46 -2.43 8.97
CA THR A 137 9.24 -1.28 9.48
C THR A 137 10.76 -1.37 9.37
N HIS A 138 11.34 -2.58 9.25
CA HIS A 138 12.79 -2.77 9.45
C HIS A 138 13.47 -3.68 8.40
N GLY A 139 14.69 -3.31 8.03
CA GLY A 139 15.58 -4.06 7.14
C GLY A 139 14.95 -4.30 5.75
N PHE A 140 15.07 -5.52 5.24
CA PHE A 140 14.54 -5.88 3.91
C PHE A 140 13.03 -5.68 3.77
N HIS A 141 12.27 -5.66 4.88
CA HIS A 141 10.83 -5.42 4.85
C HIS A 141 10.48 -4.03 4.30
N VAL A 142 11.37 -3.04 4.43
CA VAL A 142 11.15 -1.70 3.86
C VAL A 142 11.13 -1.74 2.33
N HIS A 143 11.97 -2.57 1.70
CA HIS A 143 11.90 -2.79 0.25
C HIS A 143 10.60 -3.50 -0.15
N VAL A 144 10.17 -4.48 0.66
CA VAL A 144 8.89 -5.15 0.45
C VAL A 144 7.73 -4.16 0.59
N LEU A 145 7.79 -3.23 1.55
CA LEU A 145 6.81 -2.17 1.77
C LEU A 145 6.65 -1.31 0.51
N VAL A 146 7.74 -0.69 0.04
CA VAL A 146 7.70 0.18 -1.14
C VAL A 146 7.21 -0.56 -2.37
N TYR A 147 7.72 -1.77 -2.61
CA TYR A 147 7.28 -2.57 -3.74
C TYR A 147 5.79 -2.93 -3.66
N SER A 148 5.29 -3.22 -2.45
CA SER A 148 3.89 -3.61 -2.23
C SER A 148 2.94 -2.42 -2.34
N ILE A 149 3.31 -1.25 -1.78
CA ILE A 149 2.52 -0.01 -1.93
C ILE A 149 2.43 0.34 -3.41
N HIS A 150 3.56 0.36 -4.14
CA HIS A 150 3.56 0.60 -5.58
C HIS A 150 2.62 -0.36 -6.32
N SER A 151 2.73 -1.67 -6.04
CA SER A 151 1.90 -2.70 -6.64
C SER A 151 0.40 -2.48 -6.42
N VAL A 152 0.00 -2.01 -5.24
CA VAL A 152 -1.40 -1.67 -4.90
C VAL A 152 -1.83 -0.38 -5.59
N LEU A 153 -0.99 0.67 -5.61
CA LEU A 153 -1.27 1.94 -6.27
C LEU A 153 -1.51 1.76 -7.78
N VAL A 154 -0.68 0.96 -8.46
CA VAL A 154 -0.85 0.64 -9.87
C VAL A 154 -2.18 -0.06 -10.14
N ALA A 155 -2.56 -1.02 -9.31
CA ALA A 155 -3.84 -1.72 -9.44
C ALA A 155 -5.05 -0.81 -9.12
N ALA A 156 -4.89 0.13 -8.19
CA ALA A 156 -5.92 1.09 -7.83
C ALA A 156 -6.08 2.22 -8.85
N LYS A 157 -5.05 2.52 -9.66
CA LYS A 157 -5.03 3.63 -10.63
C LYS A 157 -6.31 3.82 -11.46
N PRO A 158 -6.94 2.77 -12.03
CA PRO A 158 -8.18 2.92 -12.81
C PRO A 158 -9.41 3.33 -11.97
N LEU A 159 -9.35 3.18 -10.65
CA LEU A 159 -10.46 3.44 -9.72
C LEU A 159 -10.34 4.79 -9.03
N LEU A 160 -9.16 5.42 -9.09
CA LEU A 160 -8.86 6.64 -8.36
C LEU A 160 -9.62 7.83 -8.94
N LYS A 161 -10.24 8.59 -8.04
CA LYS A 161 -10.88 9.88 -8.31
C LYS A 161 -10.08 11.01 -7.68
N MET A 162 -10.49 12.23 -8.01
CA MET A 162 -9.93 13.47 -7.45
C MET A 162 -9.82 13.40 -5.92
N GLY A 163 -8.59 13.49 -5.40
CA GLY A 163 -8.34 13.58 -3.97
C GLY A 163 -8.37 12.27 -3.20
N ASP A 164 -8.59 11.12 -3.85
CA ASP A 164 -8.54 9.82 -3.18
C ASP A 164 -7.15 9.51 -2.60
N LEU A 165 -6.09 10.05 -3.21
CA LEU A 165 -4.71 9.89 -2.73
C LEU A 165 -4.28 10.93 -1.69
N ASP A 166 -5.00 12.05 -1.55
CA ASP A 166 -4.60 13.14 -0.63
C ASP A 166 -4.34 12.65 0.80
N PRO A 167 -5.19 11.80 1.40
CA PRO A 167 -4.97 11.29 2.76
C PRO A 167 -3.81 10.30 2.87
N CYS A 168 -3.31 9.78 1.74
CA CYS A 168 -2.24 8.80 1.67
C CYS A 168 -0.87 9.43 1.41
N VAL A 169 -0.82 10.68 0.93
CA VAL A 169 0.43 11.33 0.46
C VAL A 169 1.54 11.23 1.50
N SER A 170 1.27 11.59 2.76
CA SER A 170 2.29 11.54 3.81
C SER A 170 2.87 10.14 4.01
N LEU A 171 1.99 9.13 4.16
CA LEU A 171 2.41 7.73 4.37
C LEU A 171 3.25 7.20 3.21
N VAL A 172 2.87 7.53 1.98
CA VAL A 172 3.56 7.08 0.77
C VAL A 172 4.90 7.80 0.61
N VAL A 173 4.94 9.11 0.84
CA VAL A 173 6.16 9.91 0.76
C VAL A 173 7.16 9.49 1.83
N ASP A 174 6.72 9.21 3.06
CA ASP A 174 7.59 8.72 4.13
C ASP A 174 8.23 7.36 3.80
N ALA A 175 7.45 6.46 3.19
CA ALA A 175 7.98 5.18 2.70
C ALA A 175 9.02 5.37 1.58
N CYS A 176 8.75 6.26 0.62
CA CYS A 176 9.70 6.60 -0.44
C CYS A 176 10.97 7.29 0.10
N ARG A 177 10.82 8.17 1.09
CA ARG A 177 11.94 8.87 1.77
C ARG A 177 12.87 7.85 2.43
N THR A 178 12.30 6.89 3.16
CA THR A 178 13.05 5.82 3.82
C THR A 178 13.81 4.94 2.83
N ASP A 179 13.21 4.62 1.68
CA ASP A 179 13.82 3.78 0.65
C ASP A 179 14.89 4.48 -0.20
N LEU A 180 14.78 5.80 -0.42
CA LEU A 180 15.70 6.56 -1.28
C LEU A 180 16.83 7.26 -0.52
N PHE A 181 16.56 7.76 0.68
CA PHE A 181 17.48 8.57 1.47
C PHE A 181 17.85 7.94 2.82
N GLY A 182 17.06 6.97 3.30
CA GLY A 182 17.35 6.26 4.54
C GLY A 182 18.49 5.24 4.42
N LYS A 183 18.84 4.64 5.56
CA LYS A 183 19.86 3.56 5.66
C LYS A 183 19.60 2.40 4.70
N THR A 184 18.32 2.11 4.47
CA THR A 184 17.85 1.11 3.50
C THR A 184 18.30 1.40 2.07
N SER A 185 18.49 2.67 1.70
CA SER A 185 19.06 3.00 0.39
C SER A 185 20.52 2.60 0.27
N GLU A 186 21.30 2.68 1.36
CA GLU A 186 22.72 2.28 1.36
C GLU A 186 22.83 0.75 1.22
N GLU A 187 21.89 0.00 1.79
CA GLU A 187 21.80 -1.47 1.63
C GLU A 187 21.61 -1.88 0.15
N LYS A 188 20.83 -1.13 -0.65
CA LYS A 188 20.71 -1.38 -2.10
C LYS A 188 22.03 -1.19 -2.85
N GLU A 189 22.92 -0.34 -2.35
CA GLU A 189 24.22 -0.09 -2.97
C GLU A 189 25.21 -1.24 -2.73
N VAL A 190 24.95 -2.09 -1.72
CA VAL A 190 25.68 -3.33 -1.52
C VAL A 190 25.18 -4.37 -2.52
N LYS A 191 25.95 -4.58 -3.61
CA LYS A 191 25.63 -5.49 -4.72
C LYS A 191 25.18 -6.90 -4.27
N GLN A 192 25.67 -7.38 -3.12
CA GLN A 192 25.31 -8.69 -2.57
C GLN A 192 23.86 -8.74 -2.02
N ILE A 193 23.32 -7.63 -1.51
CA ILE A 193 21.94 -7.53 -0.98
C ILE A 193 20.95 -7.31 -2.13
N ALA A 194 21.27 -6.39 -3.05
CA ALA A 194 20.51 -6.23 -4.30
C ALA A 194 20.45 -7.53 -5.11
N GLY A 195 21.50 -8.37 -5.03
CA GLY A 195 21.54 -9.68 -5.68
C GLY A 195 20.50 -10.68 -5.18
N ASN A 196 20.02 -10.59 -3.94
CA ASN A 196 19.17 -11.65 -3.36
C ASN A 196 17.68 -11.32 -3.31
N LEU A 197 17.28 -10.06 -3.42
CA LEU A 197 15.87 -9.66 -3.29
C LEU A 197 15.41 -8.86 -4.51
N MET A 198 14.39 -9.36 -5.23
CA MET A 198 13.81 -8.69 -6.40
C MET A 198 13.30 -7.28 -6.03
N GLU A 199 12.67 -7.15 -4.87
CA GLU A 199 12.11 -5.89 -4.38
C GLU A 199 13.19 -4.82 -4.12
N ALA A 200 14.41 -5.22 -3.72
CA ALA A 200 15.51 -4.29 -3.50
C ALA A 200 16.11 -3.76 -4.82
N ARG A 201 16.00 -4.51 -5.93
CA ARG A 201 16.48 -4.07 -7.25
C ARG A 201 15.57 -3.05 -7.92
N ALA A 202 14.28 -3.06 -7.57
CA ALA A 202 13.30 -2.18 -8.18
C ALA A 202 13.29 -0.82 -7.50
N ASN A 203 13.52 0.26 -8.25
CA ASN A 203 13.40 1.63 -7.77
C ASN A 203 11.98 2.16 -8.02
N ARG A 204 10.99 1.57 -7.33
CA ARG A 204 9.57 1.91 -7.49
C ARG A 204 9.16 3.24 -6.85
N SER A 205 10.00 3.79 -5.97
CA SER A 205 9.75 5.06 -5.29
C SER A 205 9.54 6.22 -6.28
N TYR A 206 10.27 6.27 -7.39
CA TYR A 206 10.08 7.31 -8.41
C TYR A 206 8.73 7.19 -9.14
N ASP A 207 8.33 5.96 -9.50
CA ASP A 207 7.03 5.68 -10.09
C ASP A 207 5.89 6.07 -9.13
N MET A 208 6.08 5.86 -7.82
CA MET A 208 5.11 6.26 -6.79
C MET A 208 4.95 7.78 -6.71
N TYR A 209 6.05 8.56 -6.78
CA TYR A 209 5.96 10.03 -6.85
C TYR A 209 5.15 10.51 -8.06
N HIS A 210 5.31 9.86 -9.21
CA HIS A 210 4.53 10.15 -10.40
C HIS A 210 3.04 9.84 -10.19
N ILE A 211 2.69 8.65 -9.69
CA ILE A 211 1.28 8.27 -9.42
C ILE A 211 0.66 9.21 -8.38
N LEU A 212 1.37 9.58 -7.32
CA LEU A 212 0.87 10.57 -6.36
C LEU A 212 0.58 11.90 -7.07
N ALA A 213 1.55 12.43 -7.80
CA ALA A 213 1.42 13.70 -8.51
C ALA A 213 0.29 13.72 -9.54
N GLU A 214 -0.07 12.58 -10.14
CA GLU A 214 -1.16 12.44 -11.13
C GLU A 214 -2.58 12.54 -10.51
N PHE A 215 -2.76 12.14 -9.25
CA PHE A 215 -4.11 12.03 -8.63
C PHE A 215 -4.36 12.95 -7.42
N ILE A 216 -3.34 13.64 -6.91
CA ILE A 216 -3.51 14.58 -5.80
C ILE A 216 -4.25 15.85 -6.21
N THR A 217 -4.85 16.51 -5.23
CA THR A 217 -5.40 17.85 -5.41
C THR A 217 -4.36 18.93 -5.08
N GLN A 218 -4.69 20.17 -5.44
CA GLN A 218 -3.87 21.35 -5.12
C GLN A 218 -3.50 21.45 -3.63
N LYS A 219 -4.37 20.97 -2.72
CA LYS A 219 -4.15 21.05 -1.27
C LYS A 219 -2.97 20.19 -0.81
N SER A 220 -2.64 19.14 -1.55
CA SER A 220 -1.60 18.18 -1.20
C SER A 220 -0.28 18.38 -1.95
N LEU A 221 -0.20 19.34 -2.87
CA LEU A 221 1.03 19.64 -3.63
C LEU A 221 2.21 19.95 -2.70
N ILE A 222 1.97 20.74 -1.66
CA ILE A 222 2.99 21.10 -0.67
C ILE A 222 3.46 19.87 0.12
N ASN A 223 2.55 18.97 0.48
CA ASN A 223 2.87 17.73 1.21
C ASN A 223 3.77 16.79 0.39
N LEU A 224 3.76 16.91 -0.93
CA LEU A 224 4.63 16.12 -1.81
C LEU A 224 6.06 16.69 -1.90
N ILE A 225 6.21 18.02 -1.81
CA ILE A 225 7.47 18.72 -2.10
C ILE A 225 8.27 19.02 -0.83
N VAL A 226 7.60 19.40 0.27
CA VAL A 226 8.27 19.76 1.53
C VAL A 226 9.20 18.65 2.04
N PRO A 227 8.82 17.36 2.06
CA PRO A 227 9.72 16.31 2.52
C PRO A 227 11.00 16.16 1.68
N LEU A 228 10.92 16.43 0.37
CA LEU A 228 12.09 16.44 -0.52
C LEU A 228 12.98 17.65 -0.26
N LYS A 229 12.39 18.83 0.00
CA LYS A 229 13.13 20.03 0.39
C LYS A 229 13.93 19.78 1.68
N GLU A 230 13.30 19.22 2.70
CA GLU A 230 13.97 18.89 3.98
C GLU A 230 15.17 17.96 3.75
N GLU A 231 14.99 16.86 3.01
CA GLU A 231 16.08 15.93 2.69
C GLU A 231 17.23 16.58 1.93
N LEU A 232 16.90 17.41 0.93
CA LEU A 232 17.90 18.12 0.13
C LEU A 232 18.61 19.23 0.91
N GLY A 233 17.94 19.86 1.88
CA GLY A 233 18.54 20.88 2.74
C GLY A 233 19.57 20.34 3.73
N HIS A 234 19.47 19.07 4.12
CA HIS A 234 20.40 18.43 5.05
C HIS A 234 21.51 17.63 4.35
N THR A 235 21.36 17.34 3.06
CA THR A 235 22.24 16.47 2.30
C THR A 235 23.41 17.23 1.68
N MET A 236 24.63 16.68 1.82
CA MET A 236 25.83 17.14 1.08
C MET A 236 26.30 16.12 0.02
N SER A 237 25.55 15.03 -0.17
CA SER A 237 25.89 13.97 -1.11
C SER A 237 25.33 14.24 -2.51
N HIS A 238 26.21 14.34 -3.50
CA HIS A 238 25.82 14.48 -4.91
C HIS A 238 24.88 13.35 -5.39
N LYS A 239 25.02 12.14 -4.84
CA LYS A 239 24.12 11.02 -5.16
C LYS A 239 22.70 11.29 -4.67
N ALA A 240 22.54 11.74 -3.43
CA ALA A 240 21.24 12.03 -2.87
C ALA A 240 20.60 13.25 -3.56
N ILE A 241 21.38 14.26 -3.93
CA ILE A 241 20.91 15.37 -4.78
C ILE A 241 20.35 14.85 -6.11
N ASN A 242 21.05 13.92 -6.79
CA ASN A 242 20.55 13.32 -8.03
C ASN A 242 19.26 12.52 -7.82
N LYS A 243 19.12 11.78 -6.71
CA LYS A 243 17.87 11.09 -6.36
C LYS A 243 16.72 12.09 -6.18
N GLY A 244 16.96 13.18 -5.44
CA GLY A 244 15.96 14.24 -5.26
C GLY A 244 15.57 14.91 -6.56
N ARG A 245 16.54 15.20 -7.45
CA ARG A 245 16.27 15.70 -8.81
C ARG A 245 15.37 14.74 -9.59
N GLU A 246 15.62 13.44 -9.49
CA GLU A 246 14.81 12.43 -10.17
C GLU A 246 13.39 12.33 -9.58
N CYS A 247 13.22 12.42 -8.26
CA CYS A 247 11.91 12.53 -7.63
C CYS A 247 11.14 13.75 -8.16
N LEU A 248 11.76 14.92 -8.18
CA LEU A 248 11.15 16.16 -8.70
C LEU A 248 10.77 16.01 -10.18
N ARG A 249 11.61 15.36 -10.99
CA ARG A 249 11.29 15.06 -12.39
C ARG A 249 10.03 14.22 -12.53
N HIS A 250 9.90 13.15 -11.73
CA HIS A 250 8.72 12.29 -11.73
C HIS A 250 7.46 13.01 -11.22
N ILE A 251 7.60 13.88 -10.23
CA ILE A 251 6.51 14.76 -9.76
C ILE A 251 6.03 15.65 -10.90
N VAL A 252 6.94 16.34 -11.58
CA VAL A 252 6.58 17.22 -12.72
C VAL A 252 5.85 16.43 -13.80
N LEU A 253 6.35 15.24 -14.16
CA LEU A 253 5.67 14.38 -15.14
C LEU A 253 4.26 13.98 -14.68
N GLY A 254 4.09 13.61 -13.41
CA GLY A 254 2.77 13.25 -12.90
C GLY A 254 1.82 14.44 -12.85
N LEU A 255 2.32 15.65 -12.55
CA LEU A 255 1.52 16.88 -12.59
C LEU A 255 1.08 17.26 -14.00
N VAL A 256 1.88 16.94 -15.04
CA VAL A 256 1.48 17.13 -16.44
C VAL A 256 0.32 16.21 -16.81
N ASP A 257 0.31 14.98 -16.28
CA ASP A 257 -0.78 14.01 -16.50
C ASP A 257 -1.99 14.24 -15.57
N ASN A 258 -1.85 15.11 -14.56
CA ASN A 258 -2.88 15.38 -13.56
C ASN A 258 -4.04 16.20 -14.15
N LYS A 259 -5.24 15.63 -14.13
CA LYS A 259 -6.48 16.25 -14.63
C LYS A 259 -7.28 16.99 -13.56
N PHE A 260 -6.83 16.94 -12.31
CA PHE A 260 -7.52 17.44 -11.11
C PHE A 260 -6.99 18.78 -10.63
N VAL A 261 -5.77 19.17 -11.01
CA VAL A 261 -5.20 20.49 -10.74
C VAL A 261 -5.38 21.35 -11.98
N THR A 262 -5.96 22.54 -11.81
CA THR A 262 -6.15 23.46 -12.93
C THR A 262 -4.82 24.04 -13.41
N THR A 263 -4.74 24.38 -14.70
CA THR A 263 -3.54 25.02 -15.27
C THR A 263 -3.22 26.34 -14.56
N GLU A 264 -4.23 27.12 -14.18
CA GLU A 264 -4.06 28.34 -13.40
C GLU A 264 -3.39 28.07 -12.04
N ALA A 265 -3.86 27.04 -11.31
CA ALA A 265 -3.26 26.66 -10.04
C ALA A 265 -1.80 26.20 -10.20
N LEU A 266 -1.48 25.47 -11.29
CA LEU A 266 -0.10 25.08 -11.60
C LEU A 266 0.79 26.28 -11.94
N LEU A 267 0.28 27.28 -12.67
CA LEU A 267 1.02 28.51 -12.99
C LEU A 267 1.25 29.35 -11.73
N ILE A 268 0.25 29.48 -10.86
CA ILE A 268 0.40 30.13 -9.55
C ILE A 268 1.44 29.39 -8.72
N PHE A 269 1.41 28.05 -8.72
CA PHE A 269 2.39 27.24 -8.01
C PHE A 269 3.81 27.44 -8.56
N ALA A 270 3.98 27.42 -9.89
CA ALA A 270 5.27 27.65 -10.56
C ALA A 270 5.82 29.06 -10.33
N TYR A 271 4.96 30.08 -10.37
CA TYR A 271 5.34 31.44 -10.00
C TYR A 271 5.72 31.50 -8.52
N GLY A 272 4.95 30.85 -7.65
CA GLY A 272 5.19 30.82 -6.21
C GLY A 272 6.52 30.16 -5.82
N THR A 273 6.92 29.10 -6.53
CA THR A 273 8.23 28.46 -6.34
C THR A 273 9.36 29.31 -6.91
N ALA A 274 9.20 29.93 -8.07
CA ALA A 274 10.23 30.77 -8.70
C ALA A 274 10.45 32.13 -7.99
N SER A 275 9.39 32.72 -7.44
CA SER A 275 9.43 34.00 -6.71
C SER A 275 9.74 33.84 -5.22
N GLU A 276 9.98 32.62 -4.76
CA GLU A 276 10.22 32.28 -3.35
C GLU A 276 9.11 32.77 -2.39
N SER A 277 7.88 32.89 -2.91
CA SER A 277 6.76 33.48 -2.18
C SER A 277 5.95 32.46 -1.40
N ILE A 278 6.17 31.16 -1.60
CA ILE A 278 5.51 30.08 -0.84
C ILE A 278 6.21 29.90 0.51
N PRO A 279 5.62 30.32 1.65
CA PRO A 279 6.32 30.34 2.92
C PRO A 279 6.76 28.93 3.38
N ALA A 280 5.94 27.91 3.13
CA ALA A 280 6.26 26.53 3.48
C ALA A 280 7.55 26.00 2.82
N LEU A 281 7.91 26.54 1.64
CA LEU A 281 9.12 26.13 0.93
C LEU A 281 10.35 26.96 1.29
N PHE A 282 10.19 28.20 1.75
CA PHE A 282 11.32 29.13 1.93
C PHE A 282 11.49 29.72 3.33
N ALA A 283 10.61 29.40 4.29
CA ALA A 283 10.68 29.95 5.66
C ALA A 283 12.04 29.70 6.36
N ASP A 284 12.67 28.56 6.09
CA ASP A 284 13.95 28.18 6.75
C ASP A 284 15.20 28.73 6.05
N LEU A 285 15.07 29.25 4.82
CA LEU A 285 16.19 29.78 4.04
C LEU A 285 16.47 31.26 4.33
N LYS A 286 15.55 31.95 5.02
CA LYS A 286 15.66 33.38 5.38
C LYS A 286 16.34 33.61 6.74
N LYS A 287 17.09 32.65 7.26
CA LYS A 287 17.91 32.79 8.48
C LYS A 287 19.40 32.76 8.16
#